data_AF-A0A840SKE4-F1
#
_entry.id   AF-A0A840SKE4-F1
#
_cell.length_a   1.000
_cell.length_b   1.000
_cell.length_c   1.000
_cell.angle_alpha   90.00
_cell.angle_beta   90.00
_cell.angle_gamma   90.00
#
_symmetry.space_group_name_H-M   'P 1'
#
loop_
_entity.id
_entity.type
_entity.pdbx_description
1 polymer ?
#
loop_
_entity_poly.entity_id
_entity_poly.type
_entity_poly.pdbx_seq_one_letter_code
_entity_poly.pdbx_strand_id
1 'polypeptide(L)'
;MGVAHGWAGILYGLLLWDEVTGRGPASELAVRLDQLALSAQPWGRGVRWPIRSGGLTSYMGGWCNGSAGFVHLFTLAWRTTRDDRWIRLAEQAAWTTWEADEPVSSLCCGRSGRAYALLNLYRHTDEAAWHERACDLALIASAHAVDGVEQGRVDSLYKGLLGVSLLAAEIEVPTLARMPFFEPEGWPKPETPAPTASILR
;
A
#
# COMPACT_ATOMS: atom_id res chain seq x y z
N MET A 1 -2.52 11.73 -6.89
CA MET A 1 -3.58 10.77 -6.53
C MET A 1 -3.09 9.75 -5.51
N GLY A 2 -1.89 9.17 -5.69
CA GLY A 2 -1.37 8.11 -4.81
C GLY A 2 -0.95 8.53 -3.40
N VAL A 3 -0.33 7.60 -2.68
CA VAL A 3 -0.21 7.62 -1.22
C VAL A 3 0.85 8.56 -0.66
N ALA A 4 1.90 8.88 -1.40
CA ALA A 4 2.95 9.77 -0.88
C ALA A 4 2.50 11.23 -0.79
N HIS A 5 1.77 11.72 -1.80
CA HIS A 5 1.46 13.15 -1.97
C HIS A 5 0.05 13.41 -2.53
N GLY A 6 -0.91 12.52 -2.26
CA GLY A 6 -2.24 12.61 -2.85
C GLY A 6 -3.36 12.11 -1.95
N TRP A 7 -4.57 12.11 -2.52
CA TRP A 7 -5.79 11.69 -1.84
C TRP A 7 -5.68 10.29 -1.23
N ALA A 8 -5.05 9.33 -1.91
CA ALA A 8 -4.91 7.99 -1.35
C ALA A 8 -4.19 7.98 0.00
N GLY A 9 -3.17 8.83 0.18
CA GLY A 9 -2.42 8.92 1.44
C GLY A 9 -3.21 9.60 2.55
N ILE A 10 -3.95 10.65 2.21
CA ILE A 10 -4.85 11.35 3.14
C ILE A 10 -5.92 10.37 3.64
N LEU A 11 -6.57 9.64 2.73
CA LEU A 11 -7.61 8.68 3.09
C LEU A 11 -7.04 7.50 3.89
N TYR A 12 -5.83 7.04 3.55
CA TYR A 12 -5.13 6.00 4.33
C TYR A 12 -4.91 6.44 5.78
N GLY A 13 -4.38 7.65 5.99
CA GLY A 13 -4.15 8.21 7.33
C GLY A 13 -5.44 8.40 8.12
N LEU A 14 -6.51 8.88 7.47
CA LEU A 14 -7.82 9.02 8.11
C LEU A 14 -8.43 7.67 8.51
N LEU A 15 -8.33 6.64 7.66
CA LEU A 15 -8.77 5.29 8.01
C LEU A 15 -7.98 4.71 9.19
N LEU A 16 -6.66 4.90 9.23
CA LEU A 16 -5.85 4.48 10.39
C LEU A 16 -6.27 5.22 11.66
N TRP A 17 -6.56 6.52 11.57
CA TRP A 17 -7.05 7.30 12.69
C TRP A 17 -8.40 6.78 13.20
N ASP A 18 -9.32 6.44 12.31
CA ASP A 18 -10.62 5.89 12.67
C ASP A 18 -10.49 4.53 13.37
N GLU A 19 -9.55 3.68 12.93
CA GLU A 19 -9.27 2.41 13.60
C GLU A 19 -8.71 2.57 15.02
N VAL A 20 -7.85 3.57 15.23
CA VAL A 20 -7.27 3.84 16.56
C VAL A 20 -8.28 4.48 17.50
N THR A 21 -9.14 5.36 16.98
CA THR A 21 -10.10 6.11 17.80
C THR A 21 -11.44 5.41 17.99
N GLY A 22 -11.76 4.40 17.18
CA GLY A 22 -13.03 3.68 17.23
C GLY A 22 -14.25 4.51 16.84
N ARG A 23 -14.05 5.70 16.24
CA ARG A 23 -15.15 6.61 15.84
C ARG A 23 -15.92 6.11 14.62
N GLY A 24 -15.35 5.16 13.88
CA GLY A 24 -15.88 4.69 12.60
C GLY A 24 -15.64 5.71 11.47
N PRO A 25 -15.69 5.26 10.20
CA PRO A 25 -15.44 6.14 9.07
C PRO A 25 -16.54 7.19 8.93
N ALA A 26 -16.15 8.47 8.89
CA ALA A 26 -17.08 9.56 8.58
C ALA A 26 -17.73 9.36 7.20
N SER A 27 -18.97 9.81 7.02
CA SER A 27 -19.69 9.73 5.74
C SER A 27 -18.89 10.35 4.58
N GLU A 28 -18.18 11.43 4.85
CA GLU A 28 -17.34 12.16 3.91
C GLU A 28 -16.15 11.32 3.46
N LEU A 29 -15.59 10.48 4.35
CA LEU A 29 -14.49 9.57 4.03
C LEU A 29 -14.94 8.50 3.01
N ALA A 30 -16.14 7.93 3.21
CA ALA A 30 -16.71 6.97 2.28
C ALA A 30 -16.92 7.57 0.88
N VAL A 31 -17.46 8.80 0.80
CA VAL A 31 -17.63 9.52 -0.48
C VAL A 31 -16.29 9.75 -1.18
N ARG A 32 -15.22 10.08 -0.46
CA ARG A 32 -13.90 10.30 -1.06
C ARG A 32 -13.24 8.99 -1.52
N LEU A 33 -13.42 7.90 -0.79
CA LEU A 33 -13.00 6.57 -1.24
C LEU A 33 -13.70 6.17 -2.53
N ASP A 34 -15.01 6.40 -2.63
CA ASP A 34 -15.80 6.12 -3.83
C ASP A 34 -15.33 6.94 -5.03
N GLN A 35 -15.09 8.24 -4.86
CA GLN A 35 -14.54 9.08 -5.92
C GLN A 35 -13.17 8.61 -6.40
N LEU A 36 -12.32 8.17 -5.47
CA LEU A 36 -11.01 7.64 -5.79
C LEU A 36 -11.12 6.32 -6.57
N ALA A 37 -12.04 5.44 -6.17
CA ALA A 37 -12.33 4.20 -6.88
C ALA A 37 -12.87 4.44 -8.30
N LEU A 38 -13.78 5.39 -8.47
CA LEU A 38 -14.34 5.79 -9.77
C LEU A 38 -13.28 6.38 -10.72
N SER A 39 -12.16 6.87 -10.19
CA SER A 39 -11.05 7.38 -11.02
C SER A 39 -10.10 6.29 -11.53
N ALA A 40 -10.32 5.03 -11.15
CA ALA A 40 -9.55 3.89 -11.64
C ALA A 40 -9.81 3.65 -13.13
N GLN A 41 -8.77 3.26 -13.87
CA GLN A 41 -8.85 2.96 -15.29
C GLN A 41 -8.33 1.54 -15.57
N PRO A 42 -8.99 0.75 -16.43
CA PRO A 42 -8.51 -0.58 -16.80
C PRO A 42 -7.10 -0.56 -17.38
N TRP A 43 -6.26 -1.51 -16.97
CA TRP A 43 -4.92 -1.73 -17.53
C TRP A 43 -4.43 -3.15 -17.21
N GLY A 44 -3.95 -3.86 -18.23
CA GLY A 44 -3.56 -5.26 -18.07
C GLY A 44 -4.72 -6.10 -17.53
N ARG A 45 -4.45 -6.93 -16.50
CA ARG A 45 -5.49 -7.66 -15.75
C ARG A 45 -6.18 -6.85 -14.66
N GLY A 46 -5.74 -5.61 -14.43
CA GLY A 46 -6.09 -4.82 -13.27
C GLY A 46 -6.61 -3.43 -13.61
N VAL A 47 -6.40 -2.53 -12.65
CA VAL A 47 -6.69 -1.10 -12.80
C VAL A 47 -5.53 -0.24 -12.32
N ARG A 48 -5.49 0.99 -12.82
CA ARG A 48 -4.48 1.99 -12.48
C ARG A 48 -5.10 3.37 -12.26
N TRP A 49 -4.37 4.23 -11.57
CA TRP A 49 -4.78 5.60 -11.29
C TRP A 49 -3.83 6.60 -11.93
N PRO A 50 -4.35 7.72 -12.47
CA PRO A 50 -3.50 8.78 -12.96
C PRO A 50 -2.74 9.42 -11.80
N ILE A 51 -1.46 9.78 -12.00
CA ILE A 51 -0.65 10.42 -10.95
C ILE A 51 -1.28 11.75 -10.51
N ARG A 52 -1.85 12.52 -11.46
CA ARG A 52 -2.53 13.81 -11.23
C ARG A 52 -3.91 13.83 -11.89
N SER A 53 -4.86 14.52 -11.27
CA SER A 53 -6.15 14.84 -11.90
C SER A 53 -6.06 16.12 -12.72
N GLY A 54 -6.81 16.22 -13.83
CA GLY A 54 -6.99 17.44 -14.61
C GLY A 54 -5.75 17.95 -15.38
N GLY A 55 -4.76 17.09 -15.63
CA GLY A 55 -3.53 17.44 -16.37
C GLY A 55 -3.10 16.33 -17.34
N LEU A 56 -1.86 16.41 -17.83
CA LEU A 56 -1.30 15.37 -18.70
C LEU A 56 -1.28 14.03 -17.96
N THR A 57 -1.95 13.04 -18.52
CA THR A 57 -2.18 11.76 -17.86
C THR A 57 -0.92 10.91 -17.88
N SER A 58 -0.34 10.66 -16.70
CA SER A 58 0.76 9.71 -16.50
C SER A 58 0.41 8.68 -15.44
N TYR A 59 1.04 7.52 -15.52
CA TYR A 59 0.80 6.36 -14.67
C TYR A 59 2.13 5.79 -14.18
N MET A 60 2.08 5.06 -13.07
CA MET A 60 3.18 4.23 -12.58
C MET A 60 2.65 3.09 -11.72
N GLY A 61 3.42 2.02 -11.56
CA GLY A 61 3.12 0.88 -10.70
C GLY A 61 3.66 1.01 -9.26
N GLY A 62 4.64 1.89 -9.03
CA GLY A 62 5.34 2.05 -7.75
C GLY A 62 4.47 2.57 -6.59
N TRP A 63 4.97 2.45 -5.37
CA TRP A 63 4.22 2.76 -4.14
C TRP A 63 3.76 4.24 -4.07
N CYS A 64 4.65 5.20 -4.33
CA CYS A 64 4.39 6.60 -4.00
C CYS A 64 3.19 7.22 -4.73
N ASN A 65 3.03 6.96 -6.03
CA ASN A 65 1.95 7.53 -6.85
C ASN A 65 1.21 6.50 -7.73
N GLY A 66 1.55 5.22 -7.61
CA GLY A 66 1.06 4.15 -8.46
C GLY A 66 0.20 3.12 -7.74
N SER A 67 -0.20 2.09 -8.49
CA SER A 67 -1.13 1.05 -8.01
C SER A 67 -0.68 0.35 -6.73
N ALA A 68 0.63 0.19 -6.50
CA ALA A 68 1.13 -0.42 -5.26
C ALA A 68 0.68 0.35 -4.00
N GLY A 69 0.65 1.68 -4.03
CA GLY A 69 0.10 2.48 -2.93
C GLY A 69 -1.40 2.26 -2.72
N PHE A 70 -2.15 2.07 -3.81
CA PHE A 70 -3.58 1.82 -3.76
C PHE A 70 -3.94 0.43 -3.20
N VAL A 71 -3.08 -0.58 -3.39
CA VAL A 71 -3.27 -1.90 -2.74
C VAL A 71 -3.39 -1.73 -1.23
N HIS A 72 -2.47 -0.98 -0.61
CA HIS A 72 -2.50 -0.74 0.83
C HIS A 72 -3.75 0.03 1.27
N LEU A 73 -4.15 1.05 0.50
CA LEU A 73 -5.36 1.83 0.79
C LEU A 73 -6.60 0.96 0.79
N PHE A 74 -6.83 0.20 -0.28
CA PHE A 74 -8.08 -0.54 -0.42
C PHE A 74 -8.11 -1.78 0.49
N THR A 75 -6.96 -2.35 0.81
CA THR A 75 -6.88 -3.39 1.86
C THR A 75 -7.23 -2.83 3.24
N LEU A 76 -6.76 -1.61 3.57
CA LEU A 76 -7.17 -0.92 4.79
C LEU A 76 -8.67 -0.59 4.78
N ALA A 77 -9.19 -0.05 3.67
CA ALA A 77 -10.61 0.26 3.53
C ALA A 77 -11.49 -0.98 3.72
N TRP A 78 -11.11 -2.12 3.12
CA TRP A 78 -11.79 -3.40 3.35
C TRP A 78 -11.75 -3.80 4.83
N ARG A 79 -10.59 -3.73 5.48
CA ARG A 79 -10.44 -4.11 6.89
C ARG A 79 -11.31 -3.26 7.82
N THR A 80 -11.41 -1.95 7.56
CA THR A 80 -12.20 -1.00 8.34
C THR A 80 -13.70 -1.12 8.09
N THR A 81 -14.12 -1.29 6.83
CA THR A 81 -15.55 -1.24 6.44
C THR A 81 -16.21 -2.61 6.27
N ARG A 82 -15.41 -3.65 6.05
CA ARG A 82 -15.84 -5.01 5.68
C ARG A 82 -16.66 -5.09 4.39
N ASP A 83 -16.49 -4.11 3.52
CA ASP A 83 -17.09 -4.10 2.19
C ASP A 83 -16.15 -4.74 1.17
N ASP A 84 -16.52 -5.90 0.65
CA ASP A 84 -15.69 -6.70 -0.26
C ASP A 84 -15.40 -6.02 -1.60
N ARG A 85 -16.07 -4.91 -1.95
CA ARG A 85 -15.67 -4.15 -3.14
C ARG A 85 -14.24 -3.62 -3.01
N TRP A 86 -13.80 -3.34 -1.79
CA TRP A 86 -12.47 -2.80 -1.55
C TRP A 86 -11.38 -3.85 -1.71
N ILE A 87 -11.58 -5.08 -1.21
CA ILE A 87 -10.57 -6.12 -1.41
C ILE A 87 -10.47 -6.53 -2.89
N ARG A 88 -11.60 -6.60 -3.61
CA ARG A 88 -11.59 -6.80 -5.07
C ARG A 88 -10.84 -5.70 -5.81
N LEU A 89 -10.98 -4.45 -5.38
CA LEU A 89 -10.25 -3.33 -5.97
C LEU A 89 -8.75 -3.36 -5.62
N ALA A 90 -8.40 -3.82 -4.42
CA ALA A 90 -7.01 -4.05 -4.02
C ALA A 90 -6.36 -5.15 -4.88
N GLU A 91 -7.06 -6.24 -5.17
CA GLU A 91 -6.61 -7.30 -6.09
C GLU A 91 -6.41 -6.77 -7.52
N GLN A 92 -7.31 -5.95 -8.03
CA GLN A 92 -7.14 -5.31 -9.35
C GLN A 92 -5.95 -4.34 -9.36
N ALA A 93 -5.72 -3.61 -8.28
CA ALA A 93 -4.52 -2.77 -8.15
C ALA A 93 -3.25 -3.64 -8.10
N ALA A 94 -3.30 -4.78 -7.41
CA ALA A 94 -2.18 -5.72 -7.27
C ALA A 94 -1.80 -6.38 -8.60
N TRP A 95 -2.77 -6.68 -9.47
CA TRP A 95 -2.47 -7.10 -10.83
C TRP A 95 -1.63 -6.08 -11.58
N THR A 96 -2.01 -4.81 -11.54
CA THR A 96 -1.22 -3.73 -12.14
C THR A 96 0.16 -3.61 -11.48
N THR A 97 0.22 -3.69 -10.15
CA THR A 97 1.48 -3.70 -9.39
C THR A 97 2.41 -4.82 -9.80
N TRP A 98 1.89 -6.00 -10.10
CA TRP A 98 2.69 -7.13 -10.59
C TRP A 98 3.15 -6.91 -12.04
N GLU A 99 2.27 -6.47 -12.93
CA GLU A 99 2.52 -6.37 -14.37
C GLU A 99 3.33 -5.14 -14.79
N ALA A 100 3.51 -4.16 -13.90
CA ALA A 100 4.26 -2.95 -14.23
C ALA A 100 5.74 -3.25 -14.57
N ASP A 101 6.29 -2.53 -15.53
CA ASP A 101 7.59 -2.82 -16.15
C ASP A 101 8.68 -1.82 -15.74
N GLU A 102 8.46 -0.98 -14.72
CA GLU A 102 9.45 0.03 -14.34
C GLU A 102 10.77 -0.61 -13.87
N PRO A 103 11.92 -0.21 -14.45
CA PRO A 103 13.22 -0.77 -14.14
C PRO A 103 13.86 -0.09 -12.93
N VAL A 104 13.13 0.04 -11.83
CA VAL A 104 13.62 0.64 -10.58
C VAL A 104 13.47 -0.38 -9.47
N SER A 105 14.49 -0.57 -8.64
CA SER A 105 14.45 -1.59 -7.59
C SER A 105 14.07 -1.06 -6.20
N SER A 106 14.12 0.26 -5.99
CA SER A 106 13.88 0.91 -4.69
C SER A 106 12.44 0.77 -4.13
N LEU A 107 12.25 1.15 -2.85
CA LEU A 107 10.94 1.13 -2.20
C LEU A 107 9.96 2.16 -2.76
N CYS A 108 10.40 3.38 -3.03
CA CYS A 108 9.49 4.49 -3.34
C CYS A 108 8.73 4.28 -4.66
N CYS A 109 9.46 3.94 -5.72
CA CYS A 109 8.93 3.86 -7.08
C CYS A 109 9.16 2.49 -7.72
N GLY A 110 9.86 1.58 -7.05
CA GLY A 110 10.41 0.39 -7.67
C GLY A 110 9.81 -0.93 -7.20
N ARG A 111 10.44 -2.01 -7.66
CA ARG A 111 10.08 -3.41 -7.40
C ARG A 111 9.95 -3.72 -5.91
N SER A 112 10.78 -3.12 -5.05
CA SER A 112 10.68 -3.40 -3.61
C SER A 112 9.37 -2.91 -3.00
N GLY A 113 8.94 -1.68 -3.31
CA GLY A 113 7.65 -1.17 -2.81
C GLY A 113 6.46 -1.92 -3.42
N ARG A 114 6.60 -2.38 -4.67
CA ARG A 114 5.61 -3.23 -5.32
C ARG A 114 5.50 -4.59 -4.64
N ALA A 115 6.61 -5.22 -4.25
CA ALA A 115 6.61 -6.48 -3.50
C ALA A 115 5.91 -6.32 -2.14
N TYR A 116 6.17 -5.23 -1.41
CA TYR A 116 5.48 -4.92 -0.16
C TYR A 116 3.96 -4.80 -0.31
N ALA A 117 3.49 -4.20 -1.40
CA ALA A 117 2.07 -4.15 -1.71
C ALA A 117 1.48 -5.55 -1.94
N LEU A 118 2.19 -6.43 -2.65
CA LEU A 118 1.73 -7.82 -2.86
C LEU A 118 1.74 -8.64 -1.56
N LEU A 119 2.75 -8.44 -0.70
CA LEU A 119 2.78 -9.03 0.64
C LEU A 119 1.62 -8.53 1.51
N ASN A 120 1.30 -7.24 1.41
CA ASN A 120 0.13 -6.68 2.10
C ASN A 120 -1.17 -7.37 1.68
N LEU A 121 -1.38 -7.56 0.38
CA LEU A 121 -2.57 -8.27 -0.11
C LEU A 121 -2.57 -9.73 0.36
N TYR A 122 -1.45 -10.45 0.21
CA TYR A 122 -1.29 -11.83 0.66
C TYR A 122 -1.70 -12.01 2.13
N ARG A 123 -1.27 -11.12 3.03
CA ARG A 123 -1.63 -11.19 4.45
C ARG A 123 -3.13 -11.07 4.73
N HIS A 124 -3.90 -10.52 3.81
CA HIS A 124 -5.33 -10.29 3.98
C HIS A 124 -6.19 -11.30 3.20
N THR A 125 -5.65 -11.91 2.14
CA THR A 125 -6.37 -12.89 1.32
C THR A 125 -5.92 -14.34 1.53
N ASP A 126 -4.72 -14.55 2.07
CA ASP A 126 -4.05 -15.87 2.21
C ASP A 126 -3.82 -16.58 0.86
N GLU A 127 -3.91 -15.85 -0.26
CA GLU A 127 -3.67 -16.40 -1.59
C GLU A 127 -2.17 -16.47 -1.90
N ALA A 128 -1.62 -17.69 -1.86
CA ALA A 128 -0.19 -17.97 -2.09
C ALA A 128 0.38 -17.36 -3.39
N ALA A 129 -0.45 -17.20 -4.42
CA ALA A 129 -0.02 -16.61 -5.70
C ALA A 129 0.47 -15.15 -5.56
N TRP A 130 -0.04 -14.38 -4.59
CA TRP A 130 0.47 -13.02 -4.33
C TRP A 130 1.80 -13.04 -3.59
N HIS A 131 2.01 -14.01 -2.71
CA HIS A 131 3.29 -14.24 -2.06
C HIS A 131 4.38 -14.63 -3.07
N GLU A 132 4.10 -15.60 -3.96
CA GLU A 132 5.04 -16.01 -5.01
C GLU A 132 5.48 -14.83 -5.89
N ARG A 133 4.52 -13.98 -6.30
CA ARG A 133 4.82 -12.76 -7.06
C ARG A 133 5.65 -11.74 -6.28
N ALA A 134 5.43 -11.63 -4.97
CA ALA A 134 6.26 -10.78 -4.13
C ALA A 134 7.71 -11.30 -4.07
N CYS A 135 7.90 -12.61 -3.95
CA CYS A 135 9.21 -13.25 -4.00
C CYS A 135 9.91 -13.00 -5.33
N ASP A 136 9.20 -13.14 -6.46
CA ASP A 136 9.76 -12.85 -7.79
C ASP A 136 10.22 -11.39 -7.90
N LEU A 137 9.40 -10.43 -7.45
CA LEU A 137 9.80 -9.02 -7.43
C LEU A 137 11.00 -8.77 -6.52
N ALA A 138 11.07 -9.41 -5.35
CA ALA A 138 12.19 -9.28 -4.42
C ALA A 138 13.49 -9.84 -5.01
N LEU A 139 13.41 -10.99 -5.69
CA LEU A 139 14.54 -11.62 -6.37
C LEU A 139 15.08 -10.71 -7.49
N ILE A 140 14.19 -10.18 -8.33
CA ILE A 140 14.57 -9.26 -9.41
C ILE A 140 15.13 -7.96 -8.83
N ALA A 141 14.52 -7.41 -7.78
CA ALA A 141 15.00 -6.20 -7.10
C ALA A 141 16.43 -6.41 -6.56
N SER A 142 16.72 -7.57 -5.99
CA SER A 142 18.04 -7.91 -5.45
C SER A 142 19.08 -8.10 -6.56
N ALA A 143 18.73 -8.79 -7.65
CA ALA A 143 19.61 -8.96 -8.81
C ALA A 143 19.95 -7.63 -9.50
N HIS A 144 19.03 -6.67 -9.42
CA HIS A 144 19.12 -5.35 -10.04
C HIS A 144 19.13 -4.22 -9.00
N ALA A 145 19.80 -4.42 -7.85
CA ALA A 145 19.64 -3.53 -6.69
C ALA A 145 20.05 -2.06 -6.96
N VAL A 146 20.96 -1.84 -7.90
CA VAL A 146 21.45 -0.50 -8.28
C VAL A 146 20.58 0.20 -9.32
N ASP A 147 19.59 -0.48 -9.90
CA ASP A 147 18.72 0.08 -10.94
C ASP A 147 17.81 1.18 -10.37
N GLY A 148 17.96 2.39 -10.94
CA GLY A 148 17.19 3.56 -10.53
C GLY A 148 17.63 4.19 -9.19
N VAL A 149 18.80 3.80 -8.67
CA VAL A 149 19.39 4.43 -7.48
C VAL A 149 19.86 5.85 -7.81
N GLU A 150 19.34 6.84 -7.07
CA GLU A 150 19.75 8.24 -7.22
C GLU A 150 21.16 8.49 -6.64
N GLN A 151 22.00 9.22 -7.37
CA GLN A 151 23.32 9.65 -6.88
C GLN A 151 23.19 10.40 -5.56
N GLY A 152 24.04 10.05 -4.58
CA GLY A 152 23.98 10.60 -3.21
C GLY A 152 22.89 10.00 -2.32
N ARG A 153 22.14 9.00 -2.79
CA ARG A 153 21.08 8.30 -2.03
C ARG A 153 21.23 6.78 -2.02
N VAL A 154 22.42 6.28 -2.33
CA VAL A 154 22.73 4.85 -2.44
C VAL A 154 22.31 4.07 -1.20
N ASP A 155 22.56 4.60 -0.01
CA ASP A 155 22.23 3.92 1.25
C ASP A 155 20.89 4.36 1.84
N SER A 156 20.07 5.12 1.09
CA SER A 156 18.78 5.58 1.58
C SER A 156 17.74 4.46 1.58
N LEU A 157 16.83 4.48 2.56
CA LEU A 157 15.75 3.50 2.65
C LEU A 157 14.85 3.54 1.41
N TYR A 158 14.31 4.72 1.07
CA TYR A 158 13.26 4.82 0.06
C TYR A 158 13.74 4.80 -1.39
N LYS A 159 15.01 5.16 -1.64
CA LYS A 159 15.55 5.30 -3.01
C LYS A 159 16.85 4.52 -3.25
N GLY A 160 17.37 3.85 -2.23
CA GLY A 160 18.65 3.17 -2.26
C GLY A 160 18.54 1.69 -1.93
N LEU A 161 19.71 1.11 -1.68
CA LEU A 161 19.94 -0.31 -1.43
C LEU A 161 19.32 -0.78 -0.12
N LEU A 162 19.23 0.09 0.89
CA LEU A 162 18.72 -0.29 2.20
C LEU A 162 17.28 -0.84 2.13
N GLY A 163 16.44 -0.25 1.27
CA GLY A 163 15.08 -0.75 1.07
C GLY A 163 15.00 -2.09 0.35
N VAL A 164 15.93 -2.37 -0.57
CA VAL A 164 16.03 -3.67 -1.25
C VAL A 164 16.49 -4.74 -0.26
N SER A 165 17.53 -4.44 0.52
CA SER A 165 18.06 -5.35 1.54
C SER A 165 17.04 -5.65 2.64
N LEU A 166 16.25 -4.66 3.06
CA LEU A 166 15.18 -4.86 4.05
C LEU A 166 14.12 -5.83 3.51
N LEU A 167 13.65 -5.63 2.27
CA LEU A 167 12.70 -6.56 1.65
C LEU A 167 13.26 -7.98 1.58
N ALA A 168 14.53 -8.13 1.20
CA ALA A 168 15.18 -9.44 1.13
C ALA A 168 15.23 -10.15 2.49
N ALA A 169 15.30 -9.40 3.60
CA ALA A 169 15.22 -9.98 4.94
C ALA A 169 13.78 -10.32 5.35
N GLU A 170 12.81 -9.48 5.00
CA GLU A 170 11.42 -9.66 5.43
C GLU A 170 10.64 -10.69 4.61
N ILE A 171 11.09 -11.01 3.39
CA ILE A 171 10.44 -12.03 2.54
C ILE A 171 10.46 -13.44 3.17
N GLU A 172 11.43 -13.70 4.06
CA GLU A 172 11.55 -14.96 4.81
C GLU A 172 10.43 -15.16 5.84
N VAL A 173 9.81 -14.07 6.29
CA VAL A 173 8.67 -14.09 7.24
C VAL A 173 7.57 -13.18 6.72
N PRO A 174 6.88 -13.56 5.63
CA PRO A 174 5.98 -12.68 4.87
C PRO A 174 4.76 -12.21 5.67
N THR A 175 4.40 -12.92 6.75
CA THR A 175 3.33 -12.56 7.68
C THR A 175 3.69 -11.33 8.53
N LEU A 176 4.99 -11.08 8.73
CA LEU A 176 5.52 -9.94 9.50
C LEU A 176 5.96 -8.77 8.61
N ALA A 177 6.22 -8.98 7.32
CA ALA A 177 6.65 -7.92 6.41
C ALA A 177 5.67 -6.73 6.40
N ARG A 178 6.16 -5.49 6.50
CA ARG A 178 5.33 -4.27 6.46
C ARG A 178 6.06 -3.20 5.67
N MET A 179 5.36 -2.47 4.81
CA MET A 179 5.95 -1.32 4.12
C MET A 179 6.47 -0.31 5.17
N PRO A 180 7.79 -0.08 5.25
CA PRO A 180 8.40 0.60 6.39
C PRO A 180 8.02 2.08 6.44
N PHE A 181 7.73 2.60 7.64
CA PHE A 181 7.23 3.96 7.86
C PHE A 181 5.91 4.29 7.13
N PHE A 182 5.11 3.27 6.81
CA PHE A 182 3.80 3.46 6.17
C PHE A 182 2.74 2.56 6.78
N GLU A 183 2.97 1.25 6.81
CA GLU A 183 2.04 0.31 7.44
C GLU A 183 2.22 0.25 8.97
N PRO A 184 1.17 -0.07 9.74
CA PRO A 184 1.30 -0.35 11.17
C PRO A 184 2.14 -1.62 11.42
N GLU A 185 3.21 -1.48 12.20
CA GLU A 185 4.16 -2.55 12.54
C GLU A 185 3.77 -3.35 13.80
N GLY A 186 2.47 -3.43 14.10
CA GLY A 186 1.98 -4.23 15.23
C GLY A 186 2.13 -3.58 16.61
N TRP A 187 2.18 -2.24 16.67
CA TRP A 187 2.13 -1.51 17.94
C TRP A 187 0.89 -1.92 18.76
N PRO A 188 1.02 -2.05 20.10
CA PRO A 188 -0.10 -2.39 20.96
C PRO A 188 -1.28 -1.44 20.72
N LYS A 189 -2.49 -1.98 20.49
CA LYS A 189 -3.70 -1.16 20.48
C LYS A 189 -3.96 -0.67 21.91
N PRO A 190 -4.34 0.60 22.11
CA PRO A 190 -4.81 1.05 23.42
C PRO A 190 -5.94 0.13 23.88
N GLU A 191 -5.84 -0.41 25.09
CA GLU A 191 -6.97 -1.13 25.69
C GLU A 191 -8.18 -0.21 25.67
N THR A 192 -9.33 -0.72 25.21
CA THR A 192 -10.58 0.06 25.24
C THR A 192 -10.86 0.38 26.72
N PRO A 193 -10.85 1.66 27.15
CA PRO A 193 -11.15 1.97 28.54
C PRO A 193 -12.56 1.45 28.84
N ALA A 194 -12.70 0.72 29.94
CA ALA A 194 -14.00 0.23 30.41
C ALA A 194 -14.98 1.42 30.48
N PRO A 195 -16.26 1.22 30.10
CA PRO A 195 -17.25 2.29 30.17
C PRO A 195 -17.26 2.83 31.59
N THR A 196 -16.91 4.11 31.74
CA THR A 196 -16.98 4.83 33.00
C THR A 196 -18.42 4.75 33.47
N ALA A 197 -18.65 4.00 34.56
CA ALA A 197 -19.94 3.97 35.21
C ALA A 197 -20.35 5.41 35.50
N SER A 198 -21.42 5.87 34.86
CA SER A 198 -22.05 7.15 35.14
C SER A 198 -22.41 7.17 36.62
N ILE A 199 -21.61 7.88 37.42
CA ILE A 199 -22.00 8.24 38.77
C ILE A 199 -23.02 9.36 38.60
N LEU A 200 -24.30 8.97 38.55
CA LEU A 200 -25.41 9.87 38.76
C LEU A 200 -25.15 10.64 40.07
N ARG A 201 -25.03 11.96 39.96
CA ARG A 201 -25.19 12.91 41.06
C ARG A 201 -26.29 13.87 40.70
#